data_AF-A0A517L8U3-F1
#
_entry.id   AF-A0A517L8U3-F1
#
_cell.length_a   1.000
_cell.length_b   1.000
_cell.length_c   1.000
_cell.angle_alpha   90.00
_cell.angle_beta   90.00
_cell.angle_gamma   90.00
#
_symmetry.space_group_name_H-M   'P 1'
#
loop_
_entity.id
_entity.type
_entity.pdbx_description
1 polymer ?
#
loop_
_entity_poly.entity_id
_entity_poly.type
_entity_poly.pdbx_seq_one_letter_code
_entity_poly.pdbx_strand_id
1 'polypeptide(L)'
;MAIQDISPWARVSAYGLVLFSKPRQSPLANLVAITRRPVIRRLILVALLPILFFLRIYARLARRLRKRSPISTESIDEKKFSDITELQTILERLGNGPARTTGSKAHEEFISWIEDELKGIPGLEVRRDAYEILRWQTKEGKSLHDAGKLVIDCPEKSKEELPIIGAVPFSLPTQGQRGELVYFPPEATITRENAKGKIVMIDLPAHAIPYSMLFLPSYSTTPDLNEDLMSTWDRPGQADEPLMNALVAAGKAGAAGMIIMFDVDRSQLESYFEPHQGVHYRLPAVFVGIDEALKLKELARSKASATVSIEAEVGAAMTRNVIATLPGQIEERVIFQTHTDGNTFVQENGAAAILPLARYFAKQPLSKRRRTIEFAFNTAHLHISREGTARHATQLDSSFDDQTLALIIPAEHLGTREIEPVPRENGSPGRSLRFSGRGEMMLWSTGPMPAVVDAVEAAVKRRKLDRIVVTRGTAMPDTSSVPTYKSFGGIGTSFYTSPAASSQYGCASSSQTRGFHANPRYQYATKDAQDKDSLKPRSTEYSKSGSDDTAAHNDAAFDPKQTKPETEEKNMGGSSNPTEGNPLSVSPGNPQVSKARDPQEGGAQNATGENRKRTSGAGNPTKHG
;
A
#
# COMPACT_ATOMS: atom_id res chain seq x y z
N MET A 1 17.04 -52.01 22.03
CA MET A 1 18.43 -51.54 21.85
C MET A 1 18.39 -50.02 21.97
N ALA A 2 18.78 -49.51 23.14
CA ALA A 2 18.88 -48.09 23.49
C ALA A 2 20.07 -47.45 22.73
N ILE A 3 20.19 -46.13 22.55
CA ILE A 3 20.55 -45.12 23.56
C ILE A 3 20.37 -43.71 22.93
N GLN A 4 20.02 -42.74 23.79
CA GLN A 4 19.94 -41.29 23.58
C GLN A 4 21.33 -40.64 23.37
N ASP A 5 21.39 -39.46 22.72
CA ASP A 5 22.34 -38.35 22.99
C ASP A 5 22.03 -37.24 21.95
N ILE A 6 21.45 -36.07 22.25
CA ILE A 6 21.83 -34.95 23.14
C ILE A 6 23.23 -34.40 22.86
N SER A 7 23.25 -33.17 22.34
CA SER A 7 24.41 -32.43 21.85
C SER A 7 25.19 -31.71 22.97
N PRO A 8 26.48 -31.41 22.76
CA PRO A 8 27.43 -31.17 23.85
C PRO A 8 27.78 -29.68 24.01
N TRP A 9 27.34 -29.05 25.10
CA TRP A 9 28.01 -27.86 25.66
C TRP A 9 27.78 -27.78 27.18
N ALA A 10 28.54 -28.57 27.96
CA ALA A 10 28.78 -28.33 29.37
C ALA A 10 29.97 -29.15 29.90
N ARG A 11 31.06 -28.46 30.28
CA ARG A 11 31.85 -28.64 31.53
C ARG A 11 33.29 -28.15 31.35
N VAL A 12 33.63 -27.05 32.02
CA VAL A 12 34.73 -27.02 33.02
C VAL A 12 34.33 -26.01 34.11
N SER A 13 34.15 -26.52 35.34
CA SER A 13 34.26 -25.81 36.64
C SER A 13 35.61 -26.25 37.27
N ALA A 14 36.27 -25.68 38.26
CA ALA A 14 35.98 -24.75 39.36
C ALA A 14 37.33 -24.35 40.05
N TYR A 15 37.23 -23.62 41.18
CA TYR A 15 38.23 -23.17 42.20
C TYR A 15 38.84 -21.78 41.95
N GLY A 16 38.73 -20.76 42.80
CA GLY A 16 38.07 -20.59 44.11
C GLY A 16 38.82 -19.49 44.89
N LEU A 17 38.17 -18.39 45.29
CA LEU A 17 38.36 -17.70 46.59
C LEU A 17 37.41 -16.50 46.74
N VAL A 18 36.88 -16.37 47.95
CA VAL A 18 35.95 -15.36 48.47
C VAL A 18 36.59 -13.96 48.47
N LEU A 19 35.88 -12.94 47.99
CA LEU A 19 35.93 -11.57 48.51
C LEU A 19 34.63 -10.82 48.14
N PHE A 20 34.01 -10.21 49.16
CA PHE A 20 32.82 -9.37 49.05
C PHE A 20 33.03 -8.18 48.10
N SER A 21 32.23 -8.06 47.05
CA SER A 21 31.87 -6.75 46.47
C SER A 21 30.58 -6.86 45.67
N LYS A 22 29.61 -6.00 45.98
CA LYS A 22 28.34 -5.81 45.26
C LYS A 22 28.57 -5.71 43.74
N PRO A 23 27.73 -6.31 42.88
CA PRO A 23 27.79 -5.97 41.46
C PRO A 23 27.34 -4.52 41.30
N ARG A 24 28.26 -3.66 40.85
CA ARG A 24 27.95 -2.32 40.34
C ARG A 24 26.89 -2.50 39.24
N GLN A 25 25.66 -2.07 39.52
CA GLN A 25 24.67 -1.80 38.50
C GLN A 25 25.28 -0.83 37.49
N SER A 26 25.21 -1.16 36.21
CA SER A 26 25.69 -0.25 35.16
C SER A 26 24.84 1.03 35.18
N PRO A 27 25.42 2.22 34.93
CA PRO A 27 24.68 3.47 34.87
C PRO A 27 23.58 3.48 33.79
N LEU A 28 23.68 2.58 32.80
CA LEU A 28 22.76 2.42 31.68
C LEU A 28 21.48 1.67 32.05
N ALA A 29 21.52 0.74 33.02
CA ALA A 29 20.33 0.01 33.44
C ALA A 29 19.32 0.90 34.20
N ASN A 30 19.82 1.91 34.93
CA ASN A 30 18.96 2.92 35.58
C ASN A 30 18.38 3.93 34.58
N LEU A 31 19.02 4.15 33.42
CA LEU A 31 18.50 5.06 32.39
C LEU A 31 17.23 4.51 31.72
N VAL A 32 17.16 3.19 31.50
CA VAL A 32 16.01 2.52 30.87
C VAL A 32 14.81 2.37 31.82
N ALA A 33 15.04 2.33 33.15
CA ALA A 33 13.95 2.33 34.13
C ALA A 33 13.30 3.72 34.33
N ILE A 34 14.07 4.79 34.08
CA ILE A 34 13.65 6.19 34.26
C ILE A 34 12.78 6.69 33.07
N THR A 35 12.81 6.03 31.91
CA THR A 35 12.06 6.43 30.69
C THR A 35 10.60 5.99 30.64
N ARG A 36 10.09 5.28 31.66
CA ARG A 36 8.68 4.82 31.72
C ARG A 36 7.70 5.87 32.28
N ARG A 37 8.18 7.02 32.76
CA ARG A 37 7.31 8.09 33.28
C ARG A 37 7.09 9.19 32.21
N PRO A 38 5.84 9.54 31.88
CA PRO A 38 5.51 10.48 30.78
C PRO A 38 6.14 11.88 30.95
N VAL A 39 6.37 12.31 32.18
CA VAL A 39 7.00 13.60 32.51
C VAL A 39 8.49 13.64 32.12
N ILE A 40 9.20 12.51 32.24
CA ILE A 40 10.63 12.44 31.94
C ILE A 40 10.89 12.32 30.43
N ARG A 41 9.98 11.66 29.68
CA ARG A 41 9.97 11.71 28.20
C ARG A 41 9.87 13.14 27.67
N ARG A 42 9.01 13.97 28.25
CA ARG A 42 8.89 15.39 27.89
C ARG A 42 10.17 16.18 28.21
N LEU A 43 10.80 15.95 29.37
CA LEU A 43 12.05 16.61 29.76
C LEU A 43 13.25 16.22 28.88
N ILE A 44 13.36 14.95 28.49
CA ILE A 44 14.40 14.48 27.56
C ILE A 44 14.19 15.08 26.16
N LEU A 45 12.94 15.16 25.68
CA LEU A 45 12.62 15.85 24.41
C LEU A 45 13.01 17.33 24.45
N VAL A 46 12.66 18.03 25.52
CA VAL A 46 12.94 19.47 25.69
C VAL A 46 14.45 19.73 25.85
N ALA A 47 15.20 18.82 26.47
CA ALA A 47 16.65 18.97 26.65
C ALA A 47 17.47 18.60 25.39
N LEU A 48 16.99 17.68 24.56
CA LEU A 48 17.66 17.28 23.30
C LEU A 48 17.40 18.27 22.16
N LEU A 49 16.25 18.95 22.14
CA LEU A 49 15.88 19.90 21.10
C LEU A 49 16.91 21.03 20.88
N PRO A 50 17.45 21.71 21.92
CA PRO A 50 18.50 22.70 21.76
C PRO A 50 19.80 22.11 21.19
N ILE A 51 20.20 20.93 21.66
CA ILE A 51 21.43 20.24 21.19
C ILE A 51 21.30 19.88 19.71
N LEU A 52 20.14 19.36 19.31
CA LEU A 52 19.81 19.05 17.92
C LEU A 52 19.73 20.32 17.06
N PHE A 53 19.23 21.43 17.62
CA PHE A 53 19.22 22.72 16.95
C PHE A 53 20.66 23.23 16.68
N PHE A 54 21.55 23.14 17.67
CA PHE A 54 22.97 23.49 17.49
C PHE A 54 23.70 22.55 16.52
N LEU A 55 23.43 21.25 16.56
CA LEU A 55 23.96 20.29 15.58
C LEU A 55 23.46 20.59 14.16
N ARG A 56 22.20 20.99 13.99
CA ARG A 56 21.65 21.45 12.71
C ARG A 56 22.30 22.74 12.22
N ILE A 57 22.56 23.70 13.11
CA ILE A 57 23.28 24.95 12.79
C ILE A 57 24.70 24.63 12.34
N TYR A 58 25.42 23.80 13.11
CA TYR A 58 26.78 23.36 12.78
C TYR A 58 26.82 22.63 11.43
N ALA A 59 25.91 21.67 11.20
CA ALA A 59 25.81 20.96 9.92
C ALA A 59 25.42 21.88 8.74
N ARG A 60 24.66 22.96 8.98
CA ARG A 60 24.38 24.00 7.98
C ARG A 60 25.61 24.85 7.68
N LEU A 61 26.37 25.27 8.70
CA LEU A 61 27.61 26.04 8.56
C LEU A 61 28.69 25.23 7.84
N ALA A 62 28.89 23.97 8.25
CA ALA A 62 29.81 23.05 7.59
C ALA A 62 29.43 22.79 6.12
N ARG A 63 28.13 22.73 5.80
CA ARG A 63 27.64 22.63 4.41
C ARG A 63 27.88 23.90 3.60
N ARG A 64 27.73 25.10 4.18
CA ARG A 64 28.01 26.38 3.50
C ARG A 64 29.48 26.54 3.11
N LEU A 65 30.39 25.92 3.85
CA LEU A 65 31.83 25.92 3.57
C LEU A 65 32.23 24.90 2.49
N ARG A 66 31.33 23.99 2.08
CA ARG A 66 31.61 22.99 1.05
C ARG A 66 31.42 23.62 -0.33
N LYS A 67 32.44 23.53 -1.21
CA LYS A 67 32.31 23.92 -2.62
C LYS A 67 31.19 23.08 -3.25
N ARG A 68 30.05 23.73 -3.53
CA ARG A 68 28.98 23.15 -4.33
C ARG A 68 29.45 23.06 -5.77
N SER A 69 29.44 21.86 -6.34
CA SER A 69 29.51 21.76 -7.80
C SER A 69 28.26 22.40 -8.37
N PRO A 70 28.36 23.38 -9.29
CA PRO A 70 27.19 23.94 -9.93
C PRO A 70 26.44 22.83 -10.68
N ILE A 71 25.18 22.61 -10.30
CA ILE A 71 24.29 21.68 -10.98
C ILE A 71 23.64 22.46 -12.11
N SER A 72 24.09 22.23 -13.36
CA SER A 72 23.40 22.80 -14.51
C SER A 72 22.15 21.98 -14.83
N THR A 73 21.03 22.68 -14.96
CA THR A 73 19.77 22.12 -15.48
C THR A 73 19.48 22.58 -16.90
N GLU A 74 20.39 23.35 -17.51
CA GLU A 74 20.22 23.92 -18.86
C GLU A 74 20.03 22.85 -19.94
N SER A 75 20.45 21.61 -19.64
CA SER A 75 20.26 20.46 -20.53
C SER A 75 18.91 19.76 -20.39
N ILE A 76 18.09 20.08 -19.37
CA ILE A 76 16.79 19.44 -19.15
C ILE A 76 15.70 20.22 -19.85
N ASP A 77 15.22 19.68 -20.97
CA ASP A 77 14.04 20.20 -21.66
C ASP A 77 12.75 19.62 -21.08
N GLU A 78 12.03 20.41 -20.29
CA GLU A 78 10.83 19.95 -19.59
C GLU A 78 9.68 19.59 -20.54
N LYS A 79 9.63 20.22 -21.73
CA LYS A 79 8.58 19.99 -22.73
C LYS A 79 8.70 18.63 -23.40
N LYS A 80 9.80 17.92 -23.18
CA LYS A 80 10.06 16.57 -23.74
C LYS A 80 9.69 15.45 -22.78
N PHE A 81 9.35 15.76 -21.52
CA PHE A 81 8.73 14.76 -20.65
C PHE A 81 7.29 14.50 -21.08
N SER A 82 6.78 13.34 -20.65
CA SER A 82 5.38 12.97 -20.79
C SER A 82 4.48 14.05 -20.20
N ASP A 83 3.37 14.33 -20.89
CA ASP A 83 2.37 15.27 -20.41
C ASP A 83 1.42 14.62 -19.39
N ILE A 84 0.51 15.42 -18.84
CA ILE A 84 -0.46 14.95 -17.83
C ILE A 84 -1.35 13.83 -18.39
N THR A 85 -1.74 13.89 -19.66
CA THR A 85 -2.61 12.89 -20.28
C THR A 85 -1.91 11.54 -20.37
N GLU A 86 -0.64 11.52 -20.74
CA GLU A 86 0.16 10.30 -20.76
C GLU A 86 0.35 9.71 -19.35
N LEU A 87 0.66 10.55 -18.36
CA LEU A 87 0.77 10.11 -16.96
C LEU A 87 -0.57 9.55 -16.43
N GLN A 88 -1.69 10.22 -16.74
CA GLN A 88 -3.03 9.74 -16.40
C GLN A 88 -3.33 8.40 -17.06
N THR A 89 -2.98 8.21 -18.33
CA THR A 89 -3.19 6.94 -19.03
C THR A 89 -2.43 5.79 -18.35
N ILE A 90 -1.19 6.03 -17.92
CA ILE A 90 -0.40 5.02 -17.18
C ILE A 90 -1.05 4.72 -15.82
N LEU A 91 -1.47 5.76 -15.08
CA LEU A 91 -2.12 5.61 -13.78
C LEU A 91 -3.48 4.92 -13.89
N GLU A 92 -4.26 5.18 -14.93
CA GLU A 92 -5.53 4.50 -15.21
C GLU A 92 -5.30 3.02 -15.50
N ARG A 93 -4.27 2.69 -16.29
CA ARG A 93 -3.90 1.28 -16.55
C ARG A 93 -3.48 0.56 -15.27
N LEU A 94 -2.75 1.28 -14.42
CA LEU A 94 -2.28 0.79 -13.13
C LEU A 94 -3.44 0.58 -12.16
N GLY A 95 -4.29 1.60 -11.93
CA GLY A 95 -5.26 1.58 -10.83
C GLY A 95 -6.70 1.18 -11.19
N ASN A 96 -7.11 1.20 -12.46
CA ASN A 96 -8.48 0.80 -12.85
C ASN A 96 -8.63 -0.71 -13.15
N GLY A 97 -7.54 -1.47 -13.11
CA GLY A 97 -7.56 -2.93 -13.28
C GLY A 97 -7.88 -3.68 -11.98
N PRO A 98 -8.09 -5.01 -12.05
CA PRO A 98 -8.15 -5.85 -10.84
C PRO A 98 -6.87 -5.72 -10.01
N ALA A 99 -6.95 -6.06 -8.72
CA ALA A 99 -5.78 -6.07 -7.85
C ALA A 99 -4.63 -6.88 -8.48
N ARG A 100 -3.47 -6.25 -8.60
CA ARG A 100 -2.25 -6.84 -9.14
C ARG A 100 -1.46 -7.50 -8.03
N THR A 101 -2.11 -8.37 -7.25
CA THR A 101 -1.42 -9.21 -6.27
C THR A 101 -0.34 -10.03 -6.98
N THR A 102 0.77 -10.29 -6.29
CA THR A 102 1.96 -10.84 -6.95
C THR A 102 1.68 -12.18 -7.63
N GLY A 103 1.88 -12.21 -8.95
CA GLY A 103 1.65 -13.39 -9.80
C GLY A 103 0.20 -13.63 -10.18
N SER A 104 -0.71 -12.68 -9.93
CA SER A 104 -2.06 -12.70 -10.48
C SER A 104 -2.06 -12.49 -11.99
N LYS A 105 -3.18 -12.82 -12.65
CA LYS A 105 -3.35 -12.54 -14.08
C LYS A 105 -3.20 -11.04 -14.39
N ALA A 106 -3.80 -10.18 -13.56
CA ALA A 106 -3.70 -8.73 -13.71
C ALA A 106 -2.26 -8.22 -13.55
N HIS A 107 -1.50 -8.78 -12.60
CA HIS A 107 -0.08 -8.46 -12.45
C HIS A 107 0.72 -8.87 -13.69
N GLU A 108 0.51 -10.09 -14.21
CA GLU A 108 1.18 -10.58 -15.42
C GLU A 108 0.85 -9.77 -16.67
N GLU A 109 -0.40 -9.35 -16.83
CA GLU A 109 -0.85 -8.46 -17.91
C GLU A 109 -0.17 -7.08 -17.81
N PHE A 110 -0.02 -6.55 -16.61
CA PHE A 110 0.68 -5.27 -16.37
C PHE A 110 2.18 -5.38 -16.66
N ILE A 111 2.85 -6.45 -16.21
CA ILE A 111 4.26 -6.70 -16.55
C ILE A 111 4.44 -6.80 -18.06
N SER A 112 3.56 -7.53 -18.75
CA SER A 112 3.62 -7.70 -20.20
C SER A 112 3.45 -6.38 -20.93
N TRP A 113 2.52 -5.53 -20.48
CA TRP A 113 2.36 -4.18 -21.01
C TRP A 113 3.63 -3.33 -20.81
N ILE A 114 4.19 -3.27 -19.60
CA ILE A 114 5.46 -2.57 -19.34
C ILE A 114 6.58 -3.07 -20.27
N GLU A 115 6.66 -4.37 -20.47
CA GLU A 115 7.67 -4.97 -21.32
C GLU A 115 7.52 -4.58 -22.80
N ASP A 116 6.29 -4.57 -23.31
CA ASP A 116 5.99 -4.12 -24.67
C ASP A 116 6.28 -2.64 -24.86
N GLU A 117 5.92 -1.80 -23.86
CA GLU A 117 6.26 -0.38 -23.84
C GLU A 117 7.78 -0.15 -23.89
N LEU A 118 8.56 -0.89 -23.10
CA LEU A 118 10.02 -0.77 -23.09
C LEU A 118 10.65 -1.25 -24.40
N LYS A 119 10.16 -2.36 -24.99
CA LYS A 119 10.61 -2.84 -26.31
C LYS A 119 10.30 -1.87 -27.43
N GLY A 120 9.22 -1.10 -27.31
CA GLY A 120 8.84 -0.06 -28.25
C GLY A 120 9.77 1.16 -28.25
N ILE A 121 10.62 1.32 -27.22
CA ILE A 121 11.53 2.48 -27.10
C ILE A 121 12.86 2.17 -27.81
N PRO A 122 13.26 2.94 -28.83
CA PRO A 122 14.49 2.70 -29.57
C PRO A 122 15.75 2.73 -28.68
N GLY A 123 16.62 1.73 -28.85
CA GLY A 123 17.90 1.64 -28.15
C GLY A 123 17.81 1.03 -26.74
N LEU A 124 16.63 0.62 -26.28
CA LEU A 124 16.51 -0.19 -25.06
C LEU A 124 16.72 -1.68 -25.33
N GLU A 125 17.54 -2.28 -24.48
CA GLU A 125 17.75 -3.73 -24.41
C GLU A 125 16.99 -4.29 -23.20
N VAL A 126 15.93 -5.06 -23.46
CA VAL A 126 15.04 -5.59 -22.42
C VAL A 126 15.44 -7.02 -22.05
N ARG A 127 15.79 -7.22 -20.78
CA ARG A 127 16.01 -8.53 -20.16
C ARG A 127 14.90 -8.85 -19.16
N ARG A 128 14.69 -10.15 -18.95
CA ARG A 128 13.74 -10.68 -17.97
C ARG A 128 14.51 -11.50 -16.93
N ASP A 129 14.09 -11.39 -15.68
CA ASP A 129 14.54 -12.28 -14.60
C ASP A 129 13.31 -12.93 -13.97
N ALA A 130 12.99 -14.13 -14.45
CA ALA A 130 11.81 -14.88 -14.03
C ALA A 130 12.12 -15.80 -12.84
N TYR A 131 11.17 -15.91 -11.91
CA TYR A 131 11.29 -16.76 -10.75
C TYR A 131 9.92 -17.23 -10.25
N GLU A 132 9.93 -18.34 -9.51
CA GLU A 132 8.74 -18.96 -8.95
C GLU A 132 8.42 -18.37 -7.57
N ILE A 133 7.13 -18.23 -7.29
CA ILE A 133 6.58 -17.81 -6.00
C ILE A 133 5.48 -18.77 -5.56
N LEU A 134 5.28 -18.87 -4.24
CA LEU A 134 4.05 -19.44 -3.70
C LEU A 134 3.00 -18.34 -3.60
N ARG A 135 2.21 -18.19 -4.66
CA ARG A 135 1.22 -17.12 -4.76
C ARG A 135 0.04 -17.37 -3.83
N TRP A 136 -0.48 -16.29 -3.29
CA TRP A 136 -1.81 -16.20 -2.70
C TRP A 136 -2.62 -15.18 -3.50
N GLN A 137 -3.85 -15.50 -3.86
CA GLN A 137 -4.77 -14.54 -4.46
C GLN A 137 -6.22 -14.88 -4.12
N THR A 138 -7.11 -13.90 -4.23
CA THR A 138 -8.54 -14.11 -4.19
C THR A 138 -8.99 -14.96 -5.39
N LYS A 139 -10.01 -15.80 -5.20
CA LYS A 139 -10.58 -16.59 -6.29
C LYS A 139 -11.24 -15.66 -7.31
N GLU A 140 -11.10 -16.01 -8.59
CA GLU A 140 -11.75 -15.31 -9.71
C GLU A 140 -11.45 -13.81 -9.80
N GLY A 141 -10.41 -13.33 -9.11
CA GLY A 141 -10.05 -11.91 -9.09
C GLY A 141 -10.97 -11.03 -8.24
N LYS A 142 -11.73 -11.61 -7.30
CA LYS A 142 -12.55 -10.87 -6.33
C LYS A 142 -11.73 -9.82 -5.58
N SER A 143 -12.39 -8.74 -5.16
CA SER A 143 -11.79 -7.79 -4.22
C SER A 143 -11.50 -8.49 -2.88
N LEU A 144 -10.65 -7.89 -2.03
CA LEU A 144 -10.46 -8.42 -0.68
C LEU A 144 -11.75 -8.32 0.14
N HIS A 145 -12.56 -7.28 -0.08
CA HIS A 145 -13.90 -7.13 0.48
C HIS A 145 -14.79 -8.35 0.18
N ASP A 146 -14.92 -8.72 -1.10
CA ASP A 146 -15.84 -9.79 -1.53
C ASP A 146 -15.30 -11.21 -1.27
N ALA A 147 -13.98 -11.33 -1.06
CA ALA A 147 -13.34 -12.61 -0.78
C ALA A 147 -13.46 -13.04 0.69
N GLY A 148 -13.71 -12.10 1.62
CA GLY A 148 -13.86 -12.40 3.04
C GLY A 148 -15.33 -12.42 3.48
N LYS A 149 -15.65 -13.25 4.47
CA LYS A 149 -16.98 -13.25 5.13
C LYS A 149 -16.82 -13.43 6.64
N LEU A 150 -17.65 -12.71 7.39
CA LEU A 150 -17.73 -12.79 8.85
C LEU A 150 -19.19 -13.00 9.28
N VAL A 151 -19.47 -14.14 9.89
CA VAL A 151 -20.83 -14.49 10.34
C VAL A 151 -20.83 -14.73 11.85
N ILE A 152 -21.69 -14.02 12.57
CA ILE A 152 -21.91 -14.15 14.01
C ILE A 152 -23.04 -15.13 14.28
N ASP A 153 -22.83 -15.99 15.27
CA ASP A 153 -23.92 -16.80 15.83
C ASP A 153 -24.67 -15.96 16.87
N CYS A 154 -25.86 -15.50 16.52
CA CYS A 154 -26.71 -14.72 17.42
C CYS A 154 -27.73 -15.63 18.13
N PRO A 155 -27.99 -15.43 19.43
CA PRO A 155 -28.99 -16.23 20.16
C PRO A 155 -30.42 -16.11 19.61
N GLU A 156 -30.78 -14.96 19.03
CA GLU A 156 -32.17 -14.63 18.63
C GLU A 156 -32.44 -14.73 17.11
N LYS A 157 -31.42 -14.50 16.29
CA LYS A 157 -31.47 -14.57 14.82
C LYS A 157 -30.42 -15.59 14.42
N SER A 158 -30.81 -16.80 14.06
CA SER A 158 -29.95 -17.99 13.90
C SER A 158 -28.50 -17.73 13.46
N LYS A 159 -28.25 -16.81 12.50
CA LYS A 159 -26.94 -16.21 12.18
C LYS A 159 -27.10 -14.76 11.70
N GLU A 160 -26.07 -13.93 11.88
CA GLU A 160 -25.98 -12.57 11.33
C GLU A 160 -24.65 -12.38 10.59
N GLU A 161 -24.67 -11.92 9.34
CA GLU A 161 -23.45 -11.53 8.63
C GLU A 161 -23.07 -10.08 8.98
N LEU A 162 -21.82 -9.87 9.41
CA LEU A 162 -21.28 -8.54 9.63
C LEU A 162 -20.45 -8.10 8.43
N PRO A 163 -20.64 -6.85 7.95
CA PRO A 163 -19.84 -6.35 6.86
C PRO A 163 -18.38 -6.18 7.31
N ILE A 164 -17.45 -6.39 6.38
CA ILE A 164 -16.02 -6.31 6.64
C ILE A 164 -15.38 -5.21 5.80
N ILE A 165 -14.16 -4.84 6.15
CA ILE A 165 -13.28 -4.07 5.26
C ILE A 165 -12.76 -4.98 4.14
N GLY A 166 -12.33 -6.19 4.52
CA GLY A 166 -11.87 -7.21 3.57
C GLY A 166 -11.07 -8.33 4.24
N ALA A 167 -10.82 -9.38 3.46
CA ALA A 167 -9.91 -10.46 3.81
C ALA A 167 -8.49 -9.93 4.01
N VAL A 168 -7.81 -10.45 5.02
CA VAL A 168 -6.37 -10.20 5.22
C VAL A 168 -5.59 -10.99 4.15
N PRO A 169 -4.72 -10.33 3.35
CA PRO A 169 -3.90 -11.01 2.36
C PRO A 169 -3.05 -12.11 3.01
N PHE A 170 -2.82 -13.19 2.25
CA PHE A 170 -2.09 -14.39 2.69
C PHE A 170 -2.73 -15.17 3.86
N SER A 171 -3.92 -14.81 4.32
CA SER A 171 -4.65 -15.59 5.33
C SER A 171 -5.14 -16.93 4.77
N LEU A 172 -5.41 -17.90 5.66
CA LEU A 172 -5.76 -19.26 5.27
C LEU A 172 -7.06 -19.28 4.44
N PRO A 173 -7.03 -19.77 3.18
CA PRO A 173 -8.25 -20.00 2.42
C PRO A 173 -9.10 -21.09 3.09
N THR A 174 -10.38 -20.80 3.31
CA THR A 174 -11.29 -21.73 4.00
C THR A 174 -12.74 -21.42 3.67
N GLN A 175 -13.59 -22.45 3.68
CA GLN A 175 -15.05 -22.30 3.57
C GLN A 175 -15.67 -21.76 4.88
N GLY A 176 -14.94 -21.82 5.99
CA GLY A 176 -15.34 -21.26 7.28
C GLY A 176 -14.57 -21.90 8.44
N GLN A 177 -14.06 -21.07 9.35
CA GLN A 177 -13.55 -21.51 10.65
C GLN A 177 -14.33 -20.83 11.76
N ARG A 178 -14.89 -21.63 12.66
CA ARG A 178 -15.75 -21.17 13.74
C ARG A 178 -14.98 -21.15 15.07
N GLY A 179 -15.21 -20.13 15.88
CA GLY A 179 -14.66 -20.06 17.25
C GLY A 179 -15.35 -19.02 18.12
N GLU A 180 -15.17 -19.14 19.44
CA GLU A 180 -15.58 -18.11 20.41
C GLU A 180 -14.78 -16.83 20.18
N LEU A 181 -15.44 -15.67 20.21
CA LEU A 181 -14.80 -14.36 20.11
C LEU A 181 -14.05 -14.03 21.40
N VAL A 182 -12.76 -13.70 21.30
CA VAL A 182 -11.96 -13.22 22.43
C VAL A 182 -11.17 -12.00 22.02
N TYR A 183 -11.41 -10.89 22.74
CA TYR A 183 -10.68 -9.65 22.58
C TYR A 183 -9.37 -9.66 23.37
N PHE A 184 -8.29 -9.30 22.68
CA PHE A 184 -6.96 -9.12 23.23
C PHE A 184 -6.60 -7.64 23.18
N PRO A 185 -6.49 -6.96 24.35
CA PRO A 185 -6.01 -5.59 24.37
C PRO A 185 -4.53 -5.53 23.95
N PRO A 186 -4.00 -4.36 23.52
CA PRO A 186 -2.67 -4.24 22.94
C PRO A 186 -1.51 -4.83 23.76
N GLU A 187 -1.61 -4.82 25.09
CA GLU A 187 -0.61 -5.37 26.02
C GLU A 187 -0.73 -6.88 26.24
N ALA A 188 -1.81 -7.52 25.78
CA ALA A 188 -2.06 -8.95 26.00
C ALA A 188 -1.21 -9.80 25.05
N THR A 189 -0.65 -10.88 25.59
CA THR A 189 0.08 -11.87 24.79
C THR A 189 -0.84 -12.99 24.33
N ILE A 190 -0.79 -13.31 23.04
CA ILE A 190 -1.49 -14.45 22.46
C ILE A 190 -0.72 -15.73 22.81
N THR A 191 -1.37 -16.64 23.53
CA THR A 191 -0.80 -17.93 23.97
C THR A 191 -1.72 -19.06 23.56
N ARG A 192 -1.22 -20.30 23.61
CA ARG A 192 -2.04 -21.47 23.28
C ARG A 192 -3.22 -21.60 24.24
N GLU A 193 -3.00 -21.31 25.51
CA GLU A 193 -3.97 -21.46 26.60
C GLU A 193 -5.16 -20.52 26.42
N ASN A 194 -4.91 -19.30 25.92
CA ASN A 194 -5.96 -18.29 25.80
C ASN A 194 -6.60 -18.21 24.40
N ALA A 195 -5.94 -18.67 23.33
CA ALA A 195 -6.40 -18.48 21.95
C ALA A 195 -6.77 -19.77 21.18
N LYS A 196 -6.38 -20.96 21.64
CA LYS A 196 -6.63 -22.21 20.90
C LYS A 196 -8.12 -22.41 20.61
N GLY A 197 -8.47 -22.58 19.32
CA GLY A 197 -9.84 -22.79 18.84
C GLY A 197 -10.74 -21.56 18.87
N LYS A 198 -10.19 -20.37 19.20
CA LYS A 198 -10.95 -19.13 19.34
C LYS A 198 -10.72 -18.19 18.15
N ILE A 199 -11.62 -17.24 17.96
CA ILE A 199 -11.41 -16.12 17.05
C ILE A 199 -10.79 -14.97 17.84
N VAL A 200 -9.53 -14.69 17.55
CA VAL A 200 -8.76 -13.63 18.20
C VAL A 200 -9.19 -12.29 17.62
N MET A 201 -9.56 -11.35 18.48
CA MET A 201 -9.84 -9.97 18.08
C MET A 201 -8.77 -9.04 18.63
N ILE A 202 -8.15 -8.23 17.76
CA ILE A 202 -7.22 -7.18 18.16
C ILE A 202 -7.60 -5.85 17.54
N ASP A 203 -7.23 -4.76 18.19
CA ASP A 203 -7.17 -3.46 17.52
C ASP A 203 -5.99 -3.45 16.54
N LEU A 204 -6.12 -2.71 15.44
CA LEU A 204 -5.01 -2.52 14.49
C LEU A 204 -3.78 -2.01 15.25
N PRO A 205 -2.63 -2.71 15.19
CA PRO A 205 -1.43 -2.34 15.94
C PRO A 205 -0.66 -1.21 15.24
N ALA A 206 -1.33 -0.09 14.95
CA ALA A 206 -0.74 1.12 14.40
C ALA A 206 -0.47 2.15 15.52
N HIS A 207 0.63 2.88 15.38
CA HIS A 207 1.01 3.92 16.34
C HIS A 207 1.44 5.19 15.63
N ALA A 208 0.92 6.33 16.10
CA ALA A 208 1.32 7.62 15.61
C ALA A 208 2.78 7.93 15.96
N ILE A 209 3.54 8.45 15.00
CA ILE A 209 4.94 8.83 15.17
C ILE A 209 5.03 10.35 15.29
N PRO A 210 5.67 10.92 16.32
CA PRO A 210 5.95 12.36 16.34
C PRO A 210 6.74 12.79 15.10
N TYR A 211 6.30 13.82 14.39
CA TYR A 211 7.03 14.33 13.21
C TYR A 211 8.48 14.69 13.53
N SER A 212 8.74 15.21 14.73
CA SER A 212 10.10 15.45 15.23
C SER A 212 11.02 14.22 15.18
N MET A 213 10.50 13.01 15.36
CA MET A 213 11.27 11.77 15.20
C MET A 213 11.56 11.47 13.72
N LEU A 214 10.58 11.68 12.83
CA LEU A 214 10.75 11.52 11.38
C LEU A 214 11.75 12.54 10.80
N PHE A 215 11.86 13.72 11.40
CA PHE A 215 12.79 14.77 10.99
C PHE A 215 14.20 14.62 11.56
N LEU A 216 14.41 13.73 12.54
CA LEU A 216 15.71 13.53 13.16
C LEU A 216 16.81 13.07 12.16
N PRO A 217 16.56 12.11 11.26
CA PRO A 217 17.54 11.69 10.26
C PRO A 217 17.70 12.65 9.07
N SER A 218 16.93 13.76 9.01
CA SER A 218 16.87 14.60 7.83
C SER A 218 18.14 15.40 7.55
N TYR A 219 18.45 15.60 6.26
CA TYR A 219 19.38 16.62 5.79
C TYR A 219 18.71 18.00 5.80
N SER A 220 17.46 18.03 5.36
CA SER A 220 16.60 19.21 5.28
C SER A 220 15.13 18.82 5.20
N THR A 221 14.26 19.77 5.52
CA THR A 221 12.82 19.70 5.36
C THR A 221 12.35 20.96 4.65
N THR A 222 11.25 20.87 3.91
CA THR A 222 10.59 22.06 3.37
C THR A 222 10.01 22.92 4.51
N PRO A 223 9.91 24.26 4.35
CA PRO A 223 9.54 25.16 5.46
C PRO A 223 8.13 24.95 6.02
N ASP A 224 7.21 24.46 5.20
CA ASP A 224 5.82 24.15 5.55
C ASP A 224 5.70 23.02 6.58
N LEU A 225 6.69 22.13 6.68
CA LEU A 225 6.73 21.07 7.70
C LEU A 225 7.12 21.59 9.11
N ASN A 226 7.49 22.86 9.25
CA ASN A 226 7.81 23.42 10.58
C ASN A 226 6.59 23.44 11.51
N GLU A 227 5.39 23.61 10.95
CA GLU A 227 4.13 23.61 11.70
C GLU A 227 3.80 22.23 12.26
N ASP A 228 4.25 21.16 11.59
CA ASP A 228 4.02 19.78 12.02
C ASP A 228 5.04 19.31 13.07
N LEU A 229 6.09 20.07 13.39
CA LEU A 229 7.20 19.61 14.25
C LEU A 229 6.72 19.05 15.61
N MET A 230 5.64 19.61 16.15
CA MET A 230 5.05 19.24 17.44
C MET A 230 3.82 18.32 17.32
N SER A 231 3.39 17.97 16.11
CA SER A 231 2.28 17.06 15.85
C SER A 231 2.78 15.62 15.62
N THR A 232 1.85 14.71 15.34
CA THR A 232 2.12 13.30 15.08
C THR A 232 1.64 12.92 13.69
N TRP A 233 2.46 12.14 12.99
CA TRP A 233 2.09 11.44 11.77
C TRP A 233 1.39 10.13 12.15
N ASP A 234 0.08 10.08 11.94
CA ASP A 234 -0.78 8.96 12.31
C ASP A 234 -1.30 8.25 11.06
N ARG A 235 -0.58 7.20 10.63
CA ARG A 235 -0.89 6.40 9.45
C ARG A 235 -0.73 4.92 9.77
N PRO A 236 -1.49 4.04 9.10
CA PRO A 236 -1.43 2.60 9.36
C PRO A 236 -0.17 1.93 8.80
N GLY A 237 0.70 2.65 8.07
CA GLY A 237 1.91 2.08 7.44
C GLY A 237 2.97 1.54 8.41
N GLN A 238 2.78 1.70 9.73
CA GLN A 238 3.63 1.06 10.76
C GLN A 238 3.03 -0.27 11.28
N ALA A 239 1.84 -0.65 10.81
CA ALA A 239 1.14 -1.83 11.31
C ALA A 239 1.62 -3.14 10.66
N ASP A 240 2.31 -3.11 9.51
CA ASP A 240 2.67 -4.31 8.74
C ASP A 240 3.43 -5.36 9.58
N GLU A 241 4.59 -5.03 10.14
CA GLU A 241 5.39 -5.97 10.95
C GLU A 241 4.67 -6.41 12.26
N PRO A 242 4.11 -5.50 13.08
CA PRO A 242 3.32 -5.89 14.25
C PRO A 242 2.14 -6.81 13.91
N LEU A 243 1.45 -6.56 12.80
CA LEU A 243 0.32 -7.36 12.34
C LEU A 243 0.77 -8.74 11.86
N MET A 244 1.85 -8.84 11.08
CA MET A 244 2.47 -10.11 10.71
C MET A 244 2.79 -10.93 11.97
N ASN A 245 3.43 -10.31 12.96
CA ASN A 245 3.80 -10.98 14.21
C ASN A 245 2.58 -11.49 14.98
N ALA A 246 1.50 -10.70 15.05
CA ALA A 246 0.26 -11.09 15.72
C ALA A 246 -0.44 -12.27 14.99
N LEU A 247 -0.52 -12.24 13.66
CA LEU A 247 -1.07 -13.32 12.84
C LEU A 247 -0.26 -14.63 12.99
N VAL A 248 1.07 -14.53 13.00
CA VAL A 248 1.96 -15.68 13.25
C VAL A 248 1.76 -16.24 14.66
N ALA A 249 1.67 -15.38 15.67
CA ALA A 249 1.44 -15.78 17.06
C ALA A 249 0.09 -16.49 17.22
N ALA A 250 -1.00 -15.93 16.67
CA ALA A 250 -2.32 -16.55 16.67
C ALA A 250 -2.32 -17.91 15.97
N GLY A 251 -1.64 -18.03 14.82
CA GLY A 251 -1.52 -19.30 14.10
C GLY A 251 -0.75 -20.36 14.87
N LYS A 252 0.34 -19.97 15.56
CA LYS A 252 1.10 -20.88 16.45
C LYS A 252 0.28 -21.30 17.68
N ALA A 253 -0.52 -20.41 18.24
CA ALA A 253 -1.42 -20.69 19.36
C ALA A 253 -2.59 -21.61 18.98
N GLY A 254 -2.88 -21.74 17.68
CA GLY A 254 -3.98 -22.56 17.17
C GLY A 254 -5.33 -21.85 17.23
N ALA A 255 -5.35 -20.52 17.05
CA ALA A 255 -6.57 -19.76 16.87
C ALA A 255 -7.35 -20.26 15.64
N ALA A 256 -8.69 -20.25 15.73
CA ALA A 256 -9.58 -20.62 14.63
C ALA A 256 -9.65 -19.52 13.55
N GLY A 257 -9.44 -18.26 13.93
CA GLY A 257 -9.46 -17.11 13.02
C GLY A 257 -9.02 -15.84 13.74
N MET A 258 -8.94 -14.74 13.00
CA MET A 258 -8.59 -13.44 13.58
C MET A 258 -9.39 -12.30 12.94
N ILE A 259 -9.80 -11.35 13.78
CA ILE A 259 -10.46 -10.12 13.36
C ILE A 259 -9.60 -8.95 13.79
N ILE A 260 -9.24 -8.09 12.84
CA ILE A 260 -8.43 -6.89 13.09
C ILE A 260 -9.32 -5.66 12.95
N MET A 261 -9.39 -4.88 14.01
CA MET A 261 -10.34 -3.79 14.15
C MET A 261 -9.68 -2.45 13.91
N PHE A 262 -10.16 -1.73 12.90
CA PHE A 262 -9.86 -0.31 12.74
C PHE A 262 -10.74 0.52 13.66
N ASP A 263 -10.25 1.68 14.06
CA ASP A 263 -11.04 2.72 14.71
C ASP A 263 -11.57 3.76 13.71
N VAL A 264 -11.65 3.38 12.43
CA VAL A 264 -12.08 4.21 11.30
C VAL A 264 -13.30 3.59 10.62
N ASP A 265 -14.12 4.43 9.98
CA ASP A 265 -15.28 4.02 9.19
C ASP A 265 -14.92 2.99 8.10
N ARG A 266 -15.60 1.83 8.13
CA ARG A 266 -15.36 0.68 7.24
C ARG A 266 -15.35 1.06 5.76
N SER A 267 -16.30 1.89 5.33
CA SER A 267 -16.48 2.30 3.93
C SER A 267 -15.31 3.10 3.37
N GLN A 268 -14.45 3.66 4.22
CA GLN A 268 -13.27 4.43 3.78
C GLN A 268 -12.01 3.57 3.65
N LEU A 269 -12.11 2.27 3.98
CA LEU A 269 -10.98 1.35 4.06
C LEU A 269 -11.15 0.12 3.18
N GLU A 270 -12.21 0.02 2.39
CA GLU A 270 -12.57 -1.17 1.63
C GLU A 270 -11.38 -1.78 0.89
N SER A 271 -11.20 -3.09 1.05
CA SER A 271 -10.09 -3.86 0.48
C SER A 271 -8.68 -3.41 0.91
N TYR A 272 -8.54 -2.89 2.14
CA TYR A 272 -7.24 -2.61 2.75
C TYR A 272 -6.29 -3.81 2.66
N PHE A 273 -5.03 -3.55 2.29
CA PHE A 273 -4.00 -4.57 2.06
C PHE A 273 -2.83 -4.39 3.02
N GLU A 274 -2.84 -5.16 4.10
CA GLU A 274 -1.70 -5.45 4.96
C GLU A 274 -1.95 -6.79 5.66
N PRO A 275 -0.92 -7.53 6.10
CA PRO A 275 0.50 -7.28 5.87
C PRO A 275 0.94 -7.76 4.47
N HIS A 276 1.98 -7.15 3.92
CA HIS A 276 2.50 -7.48 2.58
C HIS A 276 3.82 -8.28 2.60
N GLN A 277 4.17 -8.84 3.77
CA GLN A 277 5.35 -9.67 3.99
C GLN A 277 5.39 -10.98 3.16
N GLY A 278 4.26 -11.42 2.61
CA GLY A 278 4.17 -12.67 1.84
C GLY A 278 4.22 -13.94 2.70
N VAL A 279 3.89 -13.82 3.99
CA VAL A 279 3.79 -14.95 4.92
C VAL A 279 2.42 -15.60 4.78
N HIS A 280 2.37 -16.88 4.43
CA HIS A 280 1.12 -17.65 4.37
C HIS A 280 0.67 -18.06 5.77
N TYR A 281 -0.39 -17.43 6.26
CA TYR A 281 -0.87 -17.62 7.63
C TYR A 281 -1.70 -18.89 7.79
N ARG A 282 -1.73 -19.42 9.02
CA ARG A 282 -2.39 -20.69 9.36
C ARG A 282 -3.84 -20.54 9.83
N LEU A 283 -4.39 -19.35 9.71
CA LEU A 283 -5.77 -19.02 10.11
C LEU A 283 -6.38 -18.01 9.12
N PRO A 284 -7.71 -18.02 8.92
CA PRO A 284 -8.40 -16.99 8.17
C PRO A 284 -8.48 -15.70 8.98
N ALA A 285 -8.35 -14.55 8.32
CA ALA A 285 -8.43 -13.28 9.00
C ALA A 285 -9.13 -12.21 8.15
N VAL A 286 -9.82 -11.29 8.83
CA VAL A 286 -10.55 -10.17 8.21
C VAL A 286 -10.29 -8.87 8.96
N PHE A 287 -10.36 -7.76 8.23
CA PHE A 287 -10.41 -6.41 8.78
C PHE A 287 -11.86 -5.94 8.94
N VAL A 288 -12.15 -5.17 9.97
CA VAL A 288 -13.47 -4.55 10.22
C VAL A 288 -13.31 -3.08 10.63
N GLY A 289 -14.33 -2.26 10.38
CA GLY A 289 -14.35 -0.85 10.77
C GLY A 289 -14.81 -0.65 12.21
N ILE A 290 -14.86 0.62 12.64
CA ILE A 290 -15.16 0.98 14.03
C ILE A 290 -16.52 0.47 14.51
N ASP A 291 -17.58 0.62 13.71
CA ASP A 291 -18.93 0.28 14.14
C ASP A 291 -19.06 -1.23 14.38
N GLU A 292 -18.48 -2.05 13.49
CA GLU A 292 -18.42 -3.49 13.66
C GLU A 292 -17.49 -3.90 14.81
N ALA A 293 -16.37 -3.21 15.00
CA ALA A 293 -15.44 -3.45 16.11
C ALA A 293 -16.12 -3.28 17.48
N LEU A 294 -16.92 -2.23 17.66
CA LEU A 294 -17.66 -1.98 18.90
C LEU A 294 -18.68 -3.10 19.16
N LYS A 295 -19.44 -3.50 18.13
CA LYS A 295 -20.40 -4.59 18.22
C LYS A 295 -19.72 -5.91 18.58
N LEU A 296 -18.60 -6.23 17.92
CA LEU A 296 -17.82 -7.44 18.18
C LEU A 296 -17.26 -7.45 19.60
N LYS A 297 -16.80 -6.32 20.13
CA LYS A 297 -16.29 -6.23 21.51
C LYS A 297 -17.39 -6.52 22.54
N GLU A 298 -18.63 -6.11 22.28
CA GLU A 298 -19.77 -6.48 23.13
C GLU A 298 -20.12 -7.98 23.01
N LEU A 299 -20.15 -8.51 21.79
CA LEU A 299 -20.38 -9.94 21.53
C LEU A 299 -19.30 -10.84 22.16
N ALA A 300 -18.05 -10.37 22.23
CA ALA A 300 -16.98 -11.09 22.91
C ALA A 300 -17.22 -11.19 24.43
N ARG A 301 -17.83 -10.17 25.06
CA ARG A 301 -18.18 -10.21 26.50
C ARG A 301 -19.24 -11.27 26.81
N SER A 302 -20.16 -11.49 25.89
CA SER A 302 -21.17 -12.56 25.98
C SER A 302 -20.68 -13.92 25.47
N LYS A 303 -19.39 -14.04 25.13
CA LYS A 303 -18.77 -15.26 24.57
C LYS A 303 -19.47 -15.78 23.32
N ALA A 304 -19.97 -14.86 22.49
CA ALA A 304 -20.53 -15.21 21.21
C ALA A 304 -19.48 -15.91 20.33
N SER A 305 -19.95 -16.71 19.38
CA SER A 305 -19.08 -17.33 18.37
C SER A 305 -19.25 -16.64 17.04
N ALA A 306 -18.20 -16.68 16.23
CA ALA A 306 -18.24 -16.24 14.85
C ALA A 306 -17.65 -17.31 13.92
N THR A 307 -17.88 -17.16 12.64
CA THR A 307 -17.27 -17.94 11.55
C THR A 307 -16.60 -16.99 10.57
N VAL A 308 -15.33 -17.23 10.26
CA VAL A 308 -14.57 -16.48 9.25
C VAL A 308 -14.30 -17.37 8.04
N SER A 309 -14.63 -16.89 6.84
CA SER A 309 -14.39 -17.58 5.58
C SER A 309 -13.57 -16.72 4.62
N ILE A 310 -12.67 -17.34 3.86
CA ILE A 310 -11.76 -16.67 2.92
C ILE A 310 -11.76 -17.42 1.60
N GLU A 311 -12.32 -16.80 0.57
CA GLU A 311 -12.38 -17.30 -0.81
C GLU A 311 -11.12 -16.91 -1.58
N ALA A 312 -10.03 -17.61 -1.27
CA ALA A 312 -8.73 -17.45 -1.91
C ALA A 312 -8.16 -18.79 -2.39
N GLU A 313 -7.02 -18.72 -3.07
CA GLU A 313 -6.25 -19.87 -3.50
C GLU A 313 -4.75 -19.64 -3.28
N VAL A 314 -4.07 -20.75 -3.00
CA VAL A 314 -2.61 -20.80 -2.86
C VAL A 314 -2.08 -21.77 -3.90
N GLY A 315 -1.03 -21.37 -4.61
CA GLY A 315 -0.41 -22.23 -5.61
C GLY A 315 0.89 -21.65 -6.15
N ALA A 316 1.69 -22.50 -6.76
CA ALA A 316 2.88 -22.05 -7.48
C ALA A 316 2.47 -21.09 -8.61
N ALA A 317 3.21 -20.01 -8.77
CA ALA A 317 3.07 -19.08 -9.88
C ALA A 317 4.45 -18.56 -10.30
N MET A 318 4.55 -18.10 -11.53
CA MET A 318 5.74 -17.40 -12.01
C MET A 318 5.50 -15.89 -11.99
N THR A 319 6.55 -15.14 -11.71
CA THR A 319 6.62 -13.70 -11.94
C THR A 319 7.97 -13.37 -12.58
N ARG A 320 8.16 -12.14 -13.06
CA ARG A 320 9.46 -11.71 -13.63
C ARG A 320 9.74 -10.25 -13.39
N ASN A 321 10.98 -9.94 -12.98
CA ASN A 321 11.48 -8.59 -13.10
C ASN A 321 11.70 -8.28 -14.59
N VAL A 322 11.37 -7.06 -15.01
CA VAL A 322 11.63 -6.54 -16.35
C VAL A 322 12.65 -5.43 -16.24
N ILE A 323 13.77 -5.59 -16.92
CA ILE A 323 14.90 -4.66 -16.80
C ILE A 323 15.31 -4.21 -18.19
N ALA A 324 15.27 -2.91 -18.43
CA ALA A 324 15.64 -2.31 -19.71
C ALA A 324 16.92 -1.49 -19.57
N THR A 325 17.89 -1.76 -20.43
CA THR A 325 19.19 -1.08 -20.43
C THR A 325 19.30 -0.16 -21.62
N LEU A 326 19.73 1.08 -21.38
CA LEU A 326 20.00 2.09 -22.40
C LEU A 326 21.54 2.35 -22.45
N PRO A 327 22.28 1.82 -23.46
CA PRO A 327 23.75 1.79 -23.48
C PRO A 327 24.41 3.16 -23.59
N GLY A 328 25.19 3.57 -22.58
CA GLY A 328 25.88 4.87 -22.53
C GLY A 328 27.22 4.89 -23.25
N GLN A 329 27.98 5.98 -23.11
CA GLN A 329 29.37 6.05 -23.56
C GLN A 329 30.31 5.16 -22.74
N ILE A 330 29.95 4.87 -21.50
CA ILE A 330 30.67 3.96 -20.59
C ILE A 330 29.71 2.99 -19.92
N GLU A 331 30.26 1.88 -19.42
CA GLU A 331 29.50 0.81 -18.77
C GLU A 331 28.98 1.20 -17.38
N GLU A 332 29.57 2.20 -16.70
CA GLU A 332 29.09 2.68 -15.39
C GLU A 332 27.59 3.06 -15.45
N ARG A 333 26.79 2.51 -14.54
CA ARG A 333 25.32 2.52 -14.58
C ARG A 333 24.68 3.48 -13.58
N VAL A 334 23.56 4.06 -13.99
CA VAL A 334 22.53 4.63 -13.10
C VAL A 334 21.27 3.80 -13.24
N ILE A 335 20.70 3.33 -12.14
CA ILE A 335 19.51 2.47 -12.14
C ILE A 335 18.32 3.23 -11.59
N PHE A 336 17.25 3.33 -12.36
CA PHE A 336 15.92 3.72 -11.87
C PHE A 336 15.12 2.47 -11.55
N GLN A 337 14.45 2.43 -10.41
CA GLN A 337 13.72 1.24 -10.00
C GLN A 337 12.34 1.50 -9.40
N THR A 338 11.38 0.66 -9.75
CA THR A 338 10.06 0.54 -9.11
C THR A 338 9.70 -0.94 -8.93
N HIS A 339 8.54 -1.20 -8.31
CA HIS A 339 7.86 -2.49 -8.39
C HIS A 339 6.59 -2.41 -9.27
N THR A 340 6.01 -3.57 -9.62
CA THR A 340 4.86 -3.69 -10.54
C THR A 340 3.60 -4.30 -9.93
N ASP A 341 3.73 -5.05 -8.83
CA ASP A 341 2.60 -5.57 -8.07
C ASP A 341 2.01 -4.49 -7.17
N GLY A 342 0.71 -4.55 -6.94
CA GLY A 342 0.00 -3.44 -6.36
C GLY A 342 -1.51 -3.61 -6.27
N ASN A 343 -2.15 -2.85 -5.39
CA ASN A 343 -3.58 -2.84 -5.14
C ASN A 343 -4.19 -1.41 -5.08
N THR A 344 -3.42 -0.34 -5.33
CA THR A 344 -3.88 1.06 -5.21
C THR A 344 -3.35 1.96 -6.34
N PHE A 345 -3.68 3.25 -6.30
CA PHE A 345 -3.10 4.26 -7.21
C PHE A 345 -1.78 4.85 -6.71
N VAL A 346 -1.38 4.59 -5.47
CA VAL A 346 -0.31 5.32 -4.79
C VAL A 346 0.88 4.42 -4.49
N GLN A 347 0.65 3.26 -3.86
CA GLN A 347 1.72 2.41 -3.33
C GLN A 347 2.73 2.01 -4.42
N GLU A 348 2.23 1.65 -5.60
CA GLU A 348 3.00 1.06 -6.69
C GLU A 348 3.17 1.98 -7.92
N ASN A 349 2.97 3.28 -7.77
CA ASN A 349 2.89 4.21 -8.90
C ASN A 349 4.23 4.66 -9.49
N GLY A 350 5.36 4.10 -9.02
CA GLY A 350 6.69 4.42 -9.54
C GLY A 350 6.86 4.12 -11.03
N ALA A 351 6.11 3.16 -11.58
CA ALA A 351 6.08 2.87 -13.02
C ALA A 351 5.62 4.08 -13.86
N ALA A 352 4.69 4.89 -13.32
CA ALA A 352 4.21 6.11 -13.95
C ALA A 352 5.29 7.21 -14.03
N ALA A 353 6.35 7.14 -13.20
CA ALA A 353 7.50 8.03 -13.31
C ALA A 353 8.60 7.45 -14.19
N ILE A 354 8.90 6.16 -14.04
CA ILE A 354 10.08 5.54 -14.66
C ILE A 354 9.91 5.30 -16.16
N LEU A 355 8.72 4.91 -16.62
CA LEU A 355 8.48 4.70 -18.05
C LEU A 355 8.63 6.00 -18.87
N PRO A 356 8.05 7.14 -18.46
CA PRO A 356 8.37 8.46 -19.04
C PRO A 356 9.85 8.82 -19.05
N LEU A 357 10.58 8.52 -17.96
CA LEU A 357 12.02 8.77 -17.90
C LEU A 357 12.78 7.93 -18.94
N ALA A 358 12.41 6.66 -19.12
CA ALA A 358 12.98 5.80 -20.14
C ALA A 358 12.79 6.38 -21.56
N ARG A 359 11.57 6.81 -21.88
CA ARG A 359 11.24 7.49 -23.15
C ARG A 359 12.05 8.77 -23.33
N TYR A 360 12.18 9.58 -22.28
CA TYR A 360 12.94 10.83 -22.32
C TYR A 360 14.42 10.62 -22.59
N PHE A 361 15.06 9.70 -21.86
CA PHE A 361 16.50 9.43 -21.99
C PHE A 361 16.84 8.76 -23.32
N ALA A 362 15.98 7.89 -23.85
CA ALA A 362 16.17 7.25 -25.15
C ALA A 362 16.12 8.26 -26.31
N LYS A 363 15.35 9.34 -26.18
CA LYS A 363 15.32 10.45 -27.15
C LYS A 363 16.58 11.34 -27.12
N GLN A 364 17.45 11.20 -26.11
CA GLN A 364 18.69 11.96 -26.05
C GLN A 364 19.80 11.27 -26.87
N PRO A 365 20.63 12.02 -27.60
CA PRO A 365 21.74 11.43 -28.34
C PRO A 365 22.76 10.81 -27.37
N LEU A 366 23.45 9.76 -27.83
CA LEU A 366 24.51 9.07 -27.05
C LEU A 366 25.57 10.05 -26.53
N SER A 367 25.87 11.12 -27.28
CA SER A 367 26.82 12.17 -26.87
C SER A 367 26.42 12.93 -25.59
N LYS A 368 25.14 12.92 -25.22
CA LYS A 368 24.62 13.52 -23.98
C LYS A 368 24.45 12.51 -22.84
N ARG A 369 24.77 11.24 -23.08
CA ARG A 369 24.52 10.14 -22.15
C ARG A 369 25.81 9.39 -21.86
N ARG A 370 26.61 9.97 -20.94
CA ARG A 370 27.88 9.39 -20.51
C ARG A 370 27.69 7.98 -19.95
N ARG A 371 26.85 7.83 -18.93
CA ARG A 371 26.59 6.56 -18.24
C ARG A 371 25.51 5.74 -18.92
N THR A 372 25.62 4.44 -18.78
CA THR A 372 24.53 3.51 -19.09
C THR A 372 23.39 3.72 -18.10
N ILE A 373 22.14 3.63 -18.56
CA ILE A 373 20.96 3.81 -17.70
C ILE A 373 20.16 2.53 -17.71
N GLU A 374 19.81 2.03 -16.54
CA GLU A 374 18.98 0.85 -16.37
C GLU A 374 17.63 1.25 -15.76
N PHE A 375 16.54 0.68 -16.27
CA PHE A 375 15.19 0.87 -15.76
C PHE A 375 14.66 -0.50 -15.30
N ALA A 376 14.57 -0.68 -13.98
CA ALA A 376 14.20 -1.93 -13.35
C ALA A 376 12.75 -1.87 -12.81
N PHE A 377 11.88 -2.68 -13.39
CA PHE A 377 10.51 -2.90 -12.96
C PHE A 377 10.47 -4.26 -12.28
N ASN A 378 10.73 -4.25 -10.97
CA ASN A 378 10.80 -5.46 -10.18
C ASN A 378 9.39 -5.92 -9.77
N THR A 379 9.29 -7.15 -9.32
CA THR A 379 8.03 -7.76 -8.89
C THR A 379 8.10 -8.15 -7.42
N ALA A 380 6.97 -8.49 -6.82
CA ALA A 380 6.86 -9.08 -5.48
C ALA A 380 7.20 -8.13 -4.31
N HIS A 381 6.96 -6.82 -4.44
CA HIS A 381 7.03 -5.94 -3.28
C HIS A 381 5.88 -6.19 -2.29
N LEU A 382 4.68 -6.55 -2.78
CA LEU A 382 3.56 -7.00 -1.95
C LEU A 382 3.68 -8.47 -1.50
N HIS A 383 4.86 -9.07 -1.68
CA HIS A 383 5.19 -10.44 -1.32
C HIS A 383 6.67 -10.47 -0.91
N ILE A 384 7.03 -9.72 0.13
CA ILE A 384 8.42 -9.44 0.51
C ILE A 384 9.28 -10.71 0.66
N SER A 385 8.70 -11.82 1.12
CA SER A 385 9.40 -13.12 1.23
C SER A 385 9.99 -13.64 -0.10
N ARG A 386 9.55 -13.09 -1.25
CA ARG A 386 10.05 -13.38 -2.59
C ARG A 386 10.38 -12.10 -3.38
N GLU A 387 10.74 -11.02 -2.69
CA GLU A 387 10.90 -9.70 -3.30
C GLU A 387 11.92 -9.66 -4.45
N GLY A 388 11.45 -9.22 -5.63
CA GLY A 388 12.26 -9.05 -6.83
C GLY A 388 13.31 -7.95 -6.70
N THR A 389 13.07 -6.94 -5.88
CA THR A 389 14.05 -5.90 -5.54
C THR A 389 15.21 -6.43 -4.73
N ALA A 390 14.96 -7.24 -3.69
CA ALA A 390 16.02 -7.90 -2.93
C ALA A 390 16.82 -8.88 -3.82
N ARG A 391 16.12 -9.61 -4.69
CA ARG A 391 16.75 -10.46 -5.71
C ARG A 391 17.66 -9.66 -6.64
N HIS A 392 17.20 -8.51 -7.15
CA HIS A 392 18.00 -7.65 -8.02
C HIS A 392 19.21 -7.06 -7.28
N ALA A 393 19.03 -6.62 -6.04
CA ALA A 393 20.11 -6.13 -5.19
C ALA A 393 21.19 -7.19 -4.97
N THR A 394 20.82 -8.45 -4.73
CA THR A 394 21.76 -9.59 -4.63
C THR A 394 22.53 -9.82 -5.93
N GLN A 395 21.88 -9.67 -7.08
CA GLN A 395 22.56 -9.79 -8.39
C GLN A 395 23.58 -8.66 -8.59
N LEU A 396 23.22 -7.42 -8.25
CA LEU A 396 24.14 -6.29 -8.36
C LEU A 396 25.32 -6.41 -7.39
N ASP A 397 25.07 -6.89 -6.17
CA ASP A 397 26.09 -7.13 -5.14
C ASP A 397 27.24 -8.01 -5.65
N SER A 398 26.92 -9.05 -6.44
CA SER A 398 27.91 -9.97 -7.02
C SER A 398 28.92 -9.32 -7.97
N SER A 399 28.65 -8.10 -8.44
CA SER A 399 29.49 -7.31 -9.35
C SER A 399 29.79 -5.91 -8.80
N PHE A 400 29.57 -5.70 -7.50
CA PHE A 400 29.69 -4.37 -6.89
C PHE A 400 31.14 -3.86 -6.92
N ASP A 401 32.11 -4.77 -6.70
CA ASP A 401 33.54 -4.46 -6.69
C ASP A 401 34.09 -4.10 -8.09
N ASP A 402 33.33 -4.36 -9.16
CA ASP A 402 33.70 -3.95 -10.52
C ASP A 402 33.56 -2.42 -10.72
N GLN A 403 33.01 -1.70 -9.73
CA GLN A 403 32.82 -0.24 -9.73
C GLN A 403 32.00 0.26 -10.93
N THR A 404 31.08 -0.57 -11.44
CA THR A 404 30.22 -0.27 -12.59
C THR A 404 28.87 0.32 -12.19
N LEU A 405 28.63 0.61 -10.90
CA LEU A 405 27.38 1.16 -10.40
C LEU A 405 27.60 2.52 -9.73
N ALA A 406 27.04 3.59 -10.31
CA ALA A 406 27.17 4.95 -9.78
C ALA A 406 26.05 5.33 -8.81
N LEU A 407 24.80 4.96 -9.13
CA LEU A 407 23.62 5.42 -8.40
C LEU A 407 22.41 4.51 -8.67
N ILE A 408 21.62 4.27 -7.62
CA ILE A 408 20.28 3.67 -7.72
C ILE A 408 19.26 4.68 -7.22
N ILE A 409 18.16 4.83 -7.96
CA ILE A 409 17.04 5.74 -7.69
C ILE A 409 15.75 4.91 -7.64
N PRO A 410 15.38 4.39 -6.46
CA PRO A 410 14.09 3.73 -6.25
C PRO A 410 12.97 4.78 -6.17
N ALA A 411 11.81 4.48 -6.76
CA ALA A 411 10.65 5.35 -6.80
C ALA A 411 9.35 4.58 -6.53
N GLU A 412 8.57 5.09 -5.57
CA GLU A 412 7.28 4.55 -5.12
C GLU A 412 6.52 5.64 -4.34
N HIS A 413 5.22 5.46 -4.09
CA HIS A 413 4.39 6.37 -3.28
C HIS A 413 4.43 7.85 -3.73
N LEU A 414 4.37 8.11 -5.04
CA LEU A 414 4.54 9.45 -5.60
C LEU A 414 3.25 10.27 -5.58
N GLY A 415 3.34 11.53 -5.14
CA GLY A 415 2.36 12.57 -5.48
C GLY A 415 0.96 12.45 -4.86
N THR A 416 0.82 11.74 -3.74
CA THR A 416 -0.47 11.59 -3.05
C THR A 416 -0.83 12.81 -2.19
N ARG A 417 -2.13 12.99 -1.94
CA ARG A 417 -2.66 13.98 -0.99
C ARG A 417 -2.70 13.40 0.42
N GLU A 418 -2.57 14.29 1.39
CA GLU A 418 -2.62 13.92 2.79
C GLU A 418 -4.07 13.61 3.20
N ILE A 419 -4.24 12.43 3.80
CA ILE A 419 -5.50 11.98 4.39
C ILE A 419 -5.26 11.79 5.88
N GLU A 420 -5.98 12.56 6.69
CA GLU A 420 -5.86 12.54 8.14
C GLU A 420 -7.06 11.83 8.78
N PRO A 421 -6.85 11.03 9.83
CA PRO A 421 -7.93 10.57 10.67
C PRO A 421 -8.38 11.69 11.60
N VAL A 422 -9.66 12.05 11.54
CA VAL A 422 -10.30 13.05 12.41
C VAL A 422 -11.44 12.41 13.21
N PRO A 423 -11.82 12.95 14.38
CA PRO A 423 -13.00 12.47 15.10
C PRO A 423 -14.25 12.44 14.20
N ARG A 424 -15.11 11.44 14.37
CA ARG A 424 -16.38 11.38 13.64
C ARG A 424 -17.32 12.51 14.04
N GLU A 425 -18.24 12.83 13.14
CA GLU A 425 -19.28 13.82 13.40
C GLU A 425 -20.19 13.39 14.56
N ASN A 426 -20.80 14.38 15.21
CA ASN A 426 -21.72 14.19 16.35
C ASN A 426 -21.13 13.48 17.58
N GLY A 427 -19.80 13.34 17.66
CA GLY A 427 -19.13 12.69 18.78
C GLY A 427 -19.27 11.16 18.80
N SER A 428 -19.64 10.55 17.66
CA SER A 428 -19.68 9.10 17.53
C SER A 428 -18.29 8.49 17.77
N PRO A 429 -18.18 7.30 18.38
CA PRO A 429 -16.88 6.69 18.64
C PRO A 429 -16.07 6.44 17.37
N GLY A 430 -14.74 6.53 17.48
CA GLY A 430 -13.79 6.34 16.38
C GLY A 430 -13.55 7.60 15.54
N ARG A 431 -13.05 7.38 14.33
CA ARG A 431 -12.52 8.39 13.43
C ARG A 431 -13.07 8.23 12.01
N SER A 432 -13.04 9.31 11.25
CA SER A 432 -13.26 9.32 9.80
C SER A 432 -11.99 9.83 9.12
N LEU A 433 -11.76 9.42 7.88
CA LEU A 433 -10.64 9.91 7.06
C LEU A 433 -11.07 11.14 6.27
N ARG A 434 -10.26 12.19 6.27
CA ARG A 434 -10.51 13.41 5.49
C ARG A 434 -9.24 13.91 4.81
N PHE A 435 -9.37 14.39 3.59
CA PHE A 435 -8.29 15.14 2.95
C PHE A 435 -8.02 16.43 3.72
N SER A 436 -6.75 16.71 4.00
CA SER A 436 -6.35 17.99 4.62
C SER A 436 -6.22 19.12 3.59
N GLY A 437 -6.18 18.77 2.30
CA GLY A 437 -5.86 19.67 1.19
C GLY A 437 -4.35 19.86 0.94
N ARG A 438 -3.48 19.32 1.81
CA ARG A 438 -2.03 19.34 1.66
C ARG A 438 -1.53 18.13 0.86
N GLY A 439 -0.29 18.16 0.34
CA GLY A 439 0.39 16.94 -0.12
C GLY A 439 0.66 15.98 1.06
N GLU A 440 0.69 14.67 0.85
CA GLU A 440 1.21 13.78 1.89
C GLU A 440 2.72 13.99 2.06
N MET A 441 3.23 13.82 3.28
CA MET A 441 4.65 14.01 3.53
C MET A 441 5.46 12.94 2.76
N MET A 442 6.35 13.39 1.88
CA MET A 442 7.25 12.52 1.14
C MET A 442 8.61 12.43 1.81
N LEU A 443 9.03 11.20 2.12
CA LEU A 443 10.40 10.91 2.52
C LEU A 443 11.25 10.71 1.26
N TRP A 444 12.14 11.66 0.97
CA TRP A 444 13.13 11.51 -0.09
C TRP A 444 14.45 11.02 0.50
N SER A 445 14.60 9.71 0.59
CA SER A 445 15.79 9.08 1.15
C SER A 445 16.98 9.17 0.20
N THR A 446 18.12 9.61 0.72
CA THR A 446 19.37 9.81 -0.01
C THR A 446 20.56 9.34 0.84
N GLY A 447 21.52 8.67 0.18
CA GLY A 447 22.77 8.28 0.83
C GLY A 447 23.62 9.50 1.19
N PRO A 448 24.74 9.32 1.91
CA PRO A 448 25.62 10.42 2.34
C PRO A 448 26.38 11.12 1.22
N MET A 449 26.08 10.83 -0.06
CA MET A 449 26.74 11.42 -1.22
C MET A 449 26.34 12.90 -1.38
N PRO A 450 27.26 13.85 -1.13
CA PRO A 450 26.93 15.28 -1.06
C PRO A 450 26.36 15.83 -2.37
N ALA A 451 26.90 15.38 -3.51
CA ALA A 451 26.43 15.80 -4.83
C ALA A 451 24.97 15.40 -5.07
N VAL A 452 24.55 14.22 -4.60
CA VAL A 452 23.16 13.75 -4.72
C VAL A 452 22.25 14.53 -3.76
N VAL A 453 22.69 14.74 -2.51
CA VAL A 453 21.94 15.54 -1.53
C VAL A 453 21.72 16.97 -2.05
N ASP A 454 22.77 17.65 -2.53
CA ASP A 454 22.67 18.99 -3.10
C ASP A 454 21.76 19.01 -4.35
N ALA A 455 21.79 17.96 -5.18
CA ALA A 455 20.93 17.84 -6.36
C ALA A 455 19.45 17.71 -6.00
N VAL A 456 19.13 16.87 -5.01
CA VAL A 456 17.77 16.70 -4.52
C VAL A 456 17.27 17.99 -3.86
N GLU A 457 18.05 18.60 -2.95
CA GLU A 457 17.68 19.88 -2.32
C GLU A 457 17.45 20.99 -3.36
N ALA A 458 18.30 21.07 -4.38
CA ALA A 458 18.15 22.02 -5.47
C ALA A 458 16.90 21.73 -6.32
N ALA A 459 16.57 20.47 -6.58
CA ALA A 459 15.36 20.08 -7.31
C ALA A 459 14.09 20.41 -6.53
N VAL A 460 14.04 20.07 -5.23
CA VAL A 460 12.92 20.41 -4.33
C VAL A 460 12.67 21.92 -4.35
N LYS A 461 13.73 22.74 -4.17
CA LYS A 461 13.61 24.20 -4.19
C LYS A 461 13.17 24.73 -5.56
N ARG A 462 13.77 24.25 -6.65
CA ARG A 462 13.48 24.71 -8.02
C ARG A 462 12.04 24.39 -8.43
N ARG A 463 11.56 23.20 -8.07
CA ARG A 463 10.21 22.71 -8.38
C ARG A 463 9.14 23.18 -7.39
N LYS A 464 9.54 23.85 -6.31
CA LYS A 464 8.64 24.30 -5.23
C LYS A 464 7.80 23.14 -4.67
N LEU A 465 8.42 21.98 -4.49
CA LEU A 465 7.74 20.84 -3.87
C LEU A 465 7.46 21.16 -2.41
N ASP A 466 6.26 20.83 -1.95
CA ASP A 466 5.81 20.92 -0.57
C ASP A 466 6.00 19.58 0.16
N ARG A 467 6.02 19.64 1.49
CA ARG A 467 6.01 18.47 2.39
C ARG A 467 7.09 17.42 2.09
N ILE A 468 8.28 17.87 1.71
CA ILE A 468 9.43 16.99 1.44
C ILE A 468 10.38 16.94 2.64
N VAL A 469 10.72 15.73 3.07
CA VAL A 469 11.82 15.45 3.99
C VAL A 469 12.97 14.80 3.21
N VAL A 470 14.04 15.54 2.95
CA VAL A 470 15.27 14.95 2.38
C VAL A 470 16.01 14.27 3.52
N THR A 471 16.07 12.94 3.52
CA THR A 471 16.52 12.14 4.68
C THR A 471 17.60 11.12 4.36
N ARG A 472 18.29 10.63 5.39
CA ARG A 472 19.28 9.53 5.32
C ARG A 472 18.64 8.15 5.28
N GLY A 473 17.33 8.08 5.47
CA GLY A 473 16.56 6.86 5.66
C GLY A 473 15.59 6.97 6.83
N THR A 474 15.03 5.83 7.25
CA THR A 474 13.98 5.73 8.29
C THR A 474 14.45 5.02 9.56
N ALA A 475 15.60 4.33 9.52
CA ALA A 475 16.18 3.68 10.69
C ALA A 475 16.84 4.68 11.67
N MET A 476 16.98 4.26 12.92
CA MET A 476 17.87 4.94 13.86
C MET A 476 19.34 4.79 13.43
N PRO A 477 20.19 5.79 13.70
CA PRO A 477 21.62 5.69 13.39
C PRO A 477 22.29 4.63 14.26
N ASP A 478 22.98 3.69 13.61
CA ASP A 478 23.90 2.73 14.19
C ASP A 478 25.34 3.11 13.78
N THR A 479 26.05 3.78 14.68
CA THR A 479 27.43 4.19 14.44
C THR A 479 28.42 3.03 14.39
N SER A 480 27.99 1.80 14.73
CA SER A 480 28.81 0.59 14.63
C SER A 480 28.68 -0.11 13.28
N SER A 481 27.79 0.34 12.40
CA SER A 481 27.60 -0.23 11.07
C SER A 481 27.91 0.76 9.95
N VAL A 482 28.29 0.20 8.80
CA VAL A 482 28.30 0.89 7.52
C VAL A 482 27.31 0.19 6.61
N PRO A 483 26.28 0.89 6.10
CA PRO A 483 25.95 2.29 6.39
C PRO A 483 25.44 2.53 7.83
N THR A 484 25.57 3.77 8.31
CA THR A 484 25.11 4.19 9.65
C THR A 484 23.60 4.10 9.81
N TYR A 485 22.84 4.23 8.73
CA TYR A 485 21.39 4.04 8.74
C TYR A 485 21.15 2.69 8.07
N LYS A 486 20.38 1.78 8.66
CA LYS A 486 20.16 0.43 8.07
C LYS A 486 18.85 0.31 7.28
N SER A 487 18.15 1.41 7.06
CA SER A 487 16.93 1.40 6.24
C SER A 487 16.78 2.72 5.52
N PHE A 488 16.56 2.66 4.21
CA PHE A 488 16.15 3.80 3.39
C PHE A 488 14.63 4.07 3.50
N GLY A 489 13.86 3.13 4.04
CA GLY A 489 12.42 3.08 3.85
C GLY A 489 12.08 2.49 2.48
N GLY A 490 11.04 1.65 2.44
CA GLY A 490 10.49 1.07 1.22
C GLY A 490 11.49 0.28 0.36
N ILE A 491 11.26 0.20 -0.95
CA ILE A 491 12.02 -0.66 -1.90
C ILE A 491 13.50 -0.29 -2.01
N GLY A 492 13.90 0.93 -1.60
CA GLY A 492 15.31 1.33 -1.59
C GLY A 492 16.15 0.62 -0.54
N THR A 493 15.51 0.07 0.49
CA THR A 493 16.19 -0.56 1.64
C THR A 493 17.06 -1.73 1.21
N SER A 494 16.61 -2.53 0.24
CA SER A 494 17.33 -3.74 -0.19
C SER A 494 18.70 -3.42 -0.80
N PHE A 495 18.88 -2.31 -1.52
CA PHE A 495 20.21 -1.91 -2.04
C PHE A 495 21.12 -1.35 -0.96
N TYR A 496 20.54 -0.86 0.12
CA TYR A 496 21.28 -0.27 1.22
C TYR A 496 21.71 -1.30 2.27
N THR A 497 21.04 -2.46 2.30
CA THR A 497 21.24 -3.54 3.27
C THR A 497 21.71 -4.86 2.66
N SER A 498 21.67 -5.01 1.33
CA SER A 498 22.15 -6.20 0.63
C SER A 498 23.61 -6.51 0.92
N PRO A 499 24.02 -7.78 0.77
CA PRO A 499 25.09 -8.41 1.54
C PRO A 499 26.54 -8.05 1.14
N ALA A 500 26.79 -6.85 0.64
CA ALA A 500 28.04 -6.13 0.91
C ALA A 500 28.32 -5.98 2.43
N ALA A 501 27.35 -6.33 3.30
CA ALA A 501 27.54 -6.50 4.74
C ALA A 501 27.38 -7.95 5.28
N SER A 502 27.05 -8.98 4.47
CA SER A 502 26.84 -10.35 5.00
C SER A 502 26.82 -11.44 3.91
N SER A 503 27.97 -11.87 3.42
CA SER A 503 28.08 -13.08 2.59
C SER A 503 27.74 -14.33 3.43
N GLN A 504 26.87 -15.23 2.93
CA GLN A 504 26.97 -16.71 3.05
C GLN A 504 25.72 -17.47 2.52
N TYR A 505 25.92 -18.20 1.39
CA TYR A 505 25.22 -19.41 0.88
C TYR A 505 23.73 -19.31 0.44
N GLY A 506 23.20 -19.93 -0.62
CA GLY A 506 23.66 -20.94 -1.59
C GLY A 506 22.43 -21.45 -2.39
N CYS A 507 22.62 -21.76 -3.68
CA CYS A 507 21.62 -21.94 -4.75
C CYS A 507 21.06 -23.38 -4.92
N ALA A 508 19.85 -23.56 -5.49
CA ALA A 508 19.50 -24.69 -6.38
C ALA A 508 18.18 -24.46 -7.17
N SER A 509 18.24 -24.65 -8.51
CA SER A 509 17.17 -24.70 -9.53
C SER A 509 16.64 -26.16 -9.70
N SER A 510 15.55 -26.53 -10.41
CA SER A 510 15.16 -26.25 -11.81
C SER A 510 13.78 -26.85 -12.25
N SER A 511 13.12 -26.15 -13.20
CA SER A 511 12.47 -26.57 -14.47
C SER A 511 11.11 -27.34 -14.62
N GLN A 512 10.16 -26.63 -15.29
CA GLN A 512 9.30 -26.98 -16.48
C GLN A 512 8.05 -27.89 -16.29
N THR A 513 6.88 -27.77 -16.96
CA THR A 513 6.42 -27.18 -18.25
C THR A 513 4.86 -27.02 -18.31
N ARG A 514 4.34 -26.25 -19.29
CA ARG A 514 2.98 -25.64 -19.45
C ARG A 514 1.82 -26.54 -19.98
N GLY A 515 0.58 -26.02 -19.89
CA GLY A 515 -0.58 -26.28 -20.76
C GLY A 515 -1.55 -25.07 -20.82
N PHE A 516 -2.22 -24.81 -21.96
CA PHE A 516 -2.87 -23.54 -22.36
C PHE A 516 -4.42 -23.45 -22.22
N HIS A 517 -4.89 -22.22 -21.89
CA HIS A 517 -6.13 -21.46 -22.24
C HIS A 517 -7.58 -22.01 -22.16
N ALA A 518 -8.46 -21.21 -21.53
CA ALA A 518 -9.66 -20.58 -22.15
C ALA A 518 -10.25 -19.45 -21.25
N ASN A 519 -10.67 -18.32 -21.84
CA ASN A 519 -11.29 -17.14 -21.19
C ASN A 519 -12.82 -17.30 -21.00
N PRO A 520 -13.43 -16.56 -20.05
CA PRO A 520 -14.51 -15.64 -20.43
C PRO A 520 -14.34 -14.22 -19.86
N ARG A 521 -15.17 -13.30 -20.38
CA ARG A 521 -15.13 -11.84 -20.23
C ARG A 521 -15.41 -11.38 -18.80
N TYR A 522 -14.58 -10.47 -18.29
CA TYR A 522 -14.72 -9.80 -17.00
C TYR A 522 -15.53 -8.50 -17.12
N GLN A 523 -16.29 -8.20 -16.08
CA GLN A 523 -17.01 -6.94 -15.90
C GLN A 523 -16.05 -5.87 -15.33
N TYR A 524 -16.23 -4.62 -15.77
CA TYR A 524 -15.34 -3.48 -15.53
C TYR A 524 -15.64 -2.76 -14.19
N ALA A 525 -14.61 -2.13 -13.60
CA ALA A 525 -14.77 -1.05 -12.62
C ALA A 525 -14.94 0.33 -13.32
N THR A 526 -15.61 1.28 -12.66
CA THR A 526 -16.28 2.44 -13.27
C THR A 526 -15.45 3.72 -13.36
N LYS A 527 -15.91 4.61 -14.25
CA LYS A 527 -15.36 5.95 -14.53
C LYS A 527 -15.40 6.86 -13.28
N ASP A 528 -14.40 7.74 -13.12
CA ASP A 528 -14.32 8.84 -12.14
C ASP A 528 -13.82 8.55 -10.70
N ALA A 529 -13.03 7.48 -10.48
CA ALA A 529 -12.33 7.20 -9.21
C ALA A 529 -10.87 7.73 -9.15
N GLN A 530 -10.40 8.43 -10.19
CA GLN A 530 -8.98 8.84 -10.34
C GLN A 530 -8.65 10.24 -9.80
N ASP A 531 -9.63 10.98 -9.27
CA ASP A 531 -9.39 12.34 -8.75
C ASP A 531 -8.71 12.29 -7.37
N LYS A 532 -7.49 12.81 -7.32
CA LYS A 532 -6.65 12.87 -6.11
C LYS A 532 -7.26 13.63 -4.94
N ASP A 533 -8.27 14.47 -5.19
CA ASP A 533 -8.90 15.32 -4.19
C ASP A 533 -10.34 14.82 -3.84
N SER A 534 -10.77 13.63 -4.29
CA SER A 534 -12.14 13.12 -4.09
C SER A 534 -12.17 11.69 -3.53
N LEU A 535 -13.09 11.42 -2.59
CA LEU A 535 -13.46 10.09 -2.12
C LEU A 535 -14.94 9.85 -2.46
N LYS A 536 -15.26 8.77 -3.20
CA LYS A 536 -16.64 8.44 -3.59
C LYS A 536 -17.10 7.10 -2.98
N PRO A 537 -17.64 7.10 -1.76
CA PRO A 537 -18.24 5.89 -1.18
C PRO A 537 -19.65 5.70 -1.76
N ARG A 538 -19.89 4.69 -2.62
CA ARG A 538 -21.24 4.32 -3.07
C ARG A 538 -21.43 2.80 -3.12
N SER A 539 -22.65 2.34 -2.79
CA SER A 539 -23.12 0.96 -2.94
C SER A 539 -23.58 0.66 -4.39
N THR A 540 -23.39 -0.58 -4.84
CA THR A 540 -23.72 -1.04 -6.20
C THR A 540 -25.03 -1.82 -6.22
N GLU A 541 -25.99 -1.47 -7.08
CA GLU A 541 -26.93 -2.44 -7.67
C GLU A 541 -27.65 -1.93 -8.93
N TYR A 542 -28.06 -2.88 -9.77
CA TYR A 542 -28.63 -2.71 -11.10
C TYR A 542 -30.05 -2.13 -11.07
N SER A 543 -30.25 -0.86 -11.42
CA SER A 543 -31.59 -0.29 -11.72
C SER A 543 -31.51 0.89 -12.68
N LYS A 544 -32.51 1.04 -13.57
CA LYS A 544 -32.67 2.25 -14.38
C LYS A 544 -33.14 3.37 -13.43
N SER A 545 -32.27 4.37 -13.26
CA SER A 545 -32.51 5.68 -12.61
C SER A 545 -32.94 5.65 -11.14
N GLY A 546 -32.00 6.01 -10.26
CA GLY A 546 -32.21 6.28 -8.83
C GLY A 546 -31.18 5.55 -7.95
N SER A 547 -30.47 6.28 -7.10
CA SER A 547 -29.64 5.70 -6.03
C SER A 547 -30.12 6.23 -4.68
N ASP A 548 -29.88 5.49 -3.60
CA ASP A 548 -30.19 5.95 -2.24
C ASP A 548 -29.50 7.28 -1.93
N ASP A 549 -28.33 7.51 -2.52
CA ASP A 549 -27.58 8.77 -2.48
C ASP A 549 -28.36 9.93 -3.14
N THR A 550 -29.14 9.66 -4.18
CA THR A 550 -29.98 10.68 -4.86
C THR A 550 -31.23 11.04 -4.05
N ALA A 551 -31.79 10.08 -3.30
CA ALA A 551 -32.91 10.33 -2.40
C ALA A 551 -32.47 11.13 -1.15
N ALA A 552 -31.24 10.90 -0.66
CA ALA A 552 -30.70 11.58 0.51
C ALA A 552 -30.30 13.06 0.26
N HIS A 553 -30.12 13.47 -0.99
CA HIS A 553 -29.70 14.82 -1.38
C HIS A 553 -30.82 15.65 -2.03
N ASN A 554 -32.09 15.24 -1.91
CA ASN A 554 -33.23 16.02 -2.37
C ASN A 554 -33.68 16.99 -1.26
N ASP A 555 -33.91 18.26 -1.59
CA ASP A 555 -34.35 19.32 -0.66
C ASP A 555 -35.67 18.99 0.08
N ALA A 556 -36.48 18.05 -0.44
CA ALA A 556 -37.69 17.56 0.24
C ALA A 556 -37.37 16.66 1.45
N ALA A 557 -36.22 15.98 1.45
CA ALA A 557 -35.73 15.28 2.61
C ALA A 557 -35.08 16.33 3.52
N PHE A 558 -35.66 16.55 4.70
CA PHE A 558 -35.14 17.42 5.76
C PHE A 558 -35.44 18.93 5.68
N ASP A 559 -36.50 19.38 5.00
CA ASP A 559 -37.01 20.76 5.21
C ASP A 559 -37.83 20.85 6.53
N PRO A 560 -37.32 21.52 7.58
CA PRO A 560 -38.03 21.63 8.86
C PRO A 560 -39.33 22.44 8.79
N LYS A 561 -39.61 23.13 7.66
CA LYS A 561 -40.85 23.87 7.42
C LYS A 561 -41.94 23.03 6.76
N GLN A 562 -41.63 21.80 6.36
CA GLN A 562 -42.54 20.94 5.62
C GLN A 562 -42.52 19.53 6.22
N THR A 563 -43.44 19.25 7.14
CA THR A 563 -43.44 18.02 7.97
C THR A 563 -44.69 17.15 7.75
N LYS A 564 -45.39 17.35 6.62
CA LYS A 564 -46.62 16.62 6.29
C LYS A 564 -46.31 15.55 5.23
N PRO A 565 -46.50 14.26 5.53
CA PRO A 565 -46.10 13.15 4.65
C PRO A 565 -46.65 13.27 3.22
N GLU A 566 -47.91 13.68 3.06
CA GLU A 566 -48.56 13.79 1.74
C GLU A 566 -47.99 14.93 0.90
N THR A 567 -47.34 15.92 1.53
CA THR A 567 -46.75 17.07 0.85
C THR A 567 -45.30 16.81 0.46
N GLU A 568 -44.58 16.05 1.28
CA GLU A 568 -43.21 15.55 0.98
C GLU A 568 -43.23 14.59 -0.21
N GLU A 569 -44.19 13.66 -0.26
CA GLU A 569 -44.37 12.71 -1.37
C GLU A 569 -44.68 13.42 -2.70
N LYS A 570 -45.49 14.48 -2.66
CA LYS A 570 -45.87 15.27 -3.83
C LYS A 570 -44.71 16.15 -4.35
N ASN A 571 -43.87 16.66 -3.45
CA ASN A 571 -42.71 17.47 -3.80
C ASN A 571 -41.55 16.63 -4.37
N MET A 572 -41.37 15.40 -3.90
CA MET A 572 -40.41 14.45 -4.47
C MET A 572 -40.79 13.95 -5.88
N GLY A 573 -42.06 14.00 -6.26
CA GLY A 573 -42.54 13.64 -7.60
C GLY A 573 -42.30 14.72 -8.68
N GLY A 574 -41.79 15.90 -8.31
CA GLY A 574 -41.57 17.04 -9.20
C GLY A 574 -40.12 17.26 -9.61
N SER A 575 -39.43 16.24 -10.14
CA SER A 575 -38.12 16.47 -10.79
C SER A 575 -38.32 17.21 -12.11
N SER A 576 -37.49 18.23 -12.37
CA SER A 576 -37.51 19.08 -13.57
C SER A 576 -36.99 18.40 -14.85
N ASN A 577 -36.89 17.07 -14.87
CA ASN A 577 -36.35 16.31 -15.99
C ASN A 577 -37.22 15.06 -16.30
N PRO A 578 -37.94 15.01 -17.44
CA PRO A 578 -38.90 13.93 -17.75
C PRO A 578 -38.29 12.51 -17.89
N THR A 579 -36.96 12.39 -17.87
CA THR A 579 -36.23 11.12 -18.00
C THR A 579 -35.88 10.46 -16.67
N GLU A 580 -36.08 11.14 -15.54
CA GLU A 580 -35.85 10.58 -14.20
C GLU A 580 -37.22 10.34 -13.53
N GLY A 581 -37.57 9.07 -13.33
CA GLY A 581 -38.81 8.68 -12.66
C GLY A 581 -38.83 9.06 -11.18
N ASN A 582 -40.00 8.95 -10.53
CA ASN A 582 -40.14 9.25 -9.10
C ASN A 582 -39.22 8.35 -8.25
N PRO A 583 -38.28 8.92 -7.47
CA PRO A 583 -37.32 8.17 -6.65
C PRO A 583 -37.96 7.32 -5.53
N LEU A 584 -39.23 7.53 -5.19
CA LEU A 584 -39.98 6.65 -4.27
C LEU A 584 -40.52 5.38 -4.94
N SER A 585 -40.53 5.34 -6.27
CA SER A 585 -41.10 4.24 -7.07
C SER A 585 -40.04 3.29 -7.65
N VAL A 586 -38.76 3.54 -7.36
CA VAL A 586 -37.60 2.75 -7.81
C VAL A 586 -37.22 1.72 -6.75
N SER A 587 -38.00 0.63 -6.70
CA SER A 587 -37.66 -0.58 -5.93
C SER A 587 -37.31 -1.72 -6.89
N PRO A 588 -36.40 -2.64 -6.53
CA PRO A 588 -36.18 -3.89 -7.26
C PRO A 588 -37.46 -4.71 -7.46
N GLY A 589 -38.50 -4.47 -6.64
CA GLY A 589 -39.83 -5.07 -6.78
C GLY A 589 -40.73 -4.46 -7.88
N ASN A 590 -40.31 -3.38 -8.55
CA ASN A 590 -41.08 -2.73 -9.61
C ASN A 590 -40.63 -3.19 -11.01
N PRO A 591 -41.45 -3.99 -11.75
CA PRO A 591 -41.05 -4.58 -13.03
C PRO A 591 -40.94 -3.58 -14.19
N GLN A 592 -41.50 -2.37 -14.06
CA GLN A 592 -41.42 -1.36 -15.12
C GLN A 592 -40.08 -0.61 -15.13
N VAL A 593 -39.41 -0.55 -13.97
CA VAL A 593 -38.16 0.19 -13.77
C VAL A 593 -36.94 -0.77 -13.78
N SER A 594 -37.14 -2.03 -13.39
CA SER A 594 -36.09 -3.05 -13.33
C SER A 594 -35.76 -3.72 -14.67
N LYS A 595 -36.15 -3.13 -15.81
CA LYS A 595 -35.83 -3.66 -17.15
C LYS A 595 -34.40 -3.30 -17.54
N ALA A 596 -33.70 -4.25 -18.18
CA ALA A 596 -32.40 -4.00 -18.78
C ALA A 596 -32.45 -2.85 -19.79
N ARG A 597 -31.38 -2.06 -19.86
CA ARG A 597 -31.28 -0.86 -20.70
C ARG A 597 -31.14 -1.21 -22.19
N ASP A 598 -31.72 -0.37 -23.06
CA ASP A 598 -31.58 -0.50 -24.50
C ASP A 598 -30.14 -0.16 -24.93
N PRO A 599 -29.47 -0.98 -25.76
CA PRO A 599 -28.09 -0.76 -26.20
C PRO A 599 -27.84 0.56 -26.96
N GLN A 600 -28.88 1.19 -27.53
CA GLN A 600 -28.74 2.47 -28.25
C GLN A 600 -28.86 3.71 -27.36
N GLU A 601 -29.30 3.56 -26.11
CA GLU A 601 -29.65 4.68 -25.23
C GLU A 601 -28.41 5.16 -24.43
N GLY A 602 -27.53 5.93 -25.07
CA GLY A 602 -26.32 6.51 -24.44
C GLY A 602 -25.16 6.86 -25.38
N GLY A 603 -25.37 6.91 -26.69
CA GLY A 603 -24.33 7.29 -27.66
C GLY A 603 -23.94 8.78 -27.60
N ALA A 604 -22.69 9.08 -27.93
CA ALA A 604 -22.09 10.41 -27.84
C ALA A 604 -22.85 11.48 -28.67
N GLN A 605 -23.28 12.55 -28.02
CA GLN A 605 -23.71 13.79 -28.66
C GLN A 605 -22.48 14.62 -29.05
N ASN A 606 -22.17 14.68 -30.35
CA ASN A 606 -21.59 15.84 -31.05
C ASN A 606 -21.19 15.45 -32.49
N ALA A 607 -22.07 15.71 -33.46
CA ALA A 607 -21.73 16.03 -34.84
C ALA A 607 -22.95 16.65 -35.54
N THR A 608 -23.01 17.98 -35.57
CA THR A 608 -23.98 18.72 -36.40
C THR A 608 -23.51 18.74 -37.86
N GLY A 609 -24.36 18.25 -38.76
CA GLY A 609 -24.57 18.78 -40.11
C GLY A 609 -23.68 18.25 -41.25
N GLU A 610 -24.21 17.34 -42.07
CA GLU A 610 -24.58 17.66 -43.47
C GLU A 610 -25.34 16.52 -44.17
N ASN A 611 -26.28 16.91 -45.02
CA ASN A 611 -27.20 16.10 -45.81
C ASN A 611 -26.56 14.93 -46.58
N ARG A 612 -27.20 13.76 -46.57
CA ARG A 612 -27.53 13.02 -47.81
C ARG A 612 -28.67 12.01 -47.62
N LYS A 613 -29.61 12.09 -48.57
CA LYS A 613 -30.88 11.36 -48.65
C LYS A 613 -30.67 9.84 -48.83
N ARG A 614 -31.63 9.11 -48.24
CA ARG A 614 -32.08 7.72 -48.46
C ARG A 614 -31.70 7.05 -49.80
N THR A 615 -31.41 5.75 -49.71
CA THR A 615 -32.16 4.72 -50.46
C THR A 615 -32.15 3.36 -49.75
N SER A 616 -33.26 2.66 -49.93
CA SER A 616 -33.79 1.46 -49.29
C SER A 616 -33.32 0.13 -49.91
N GLY A 617 -33.45 -0.96 -49.15
CA GLY A 617 -33.53 -2.33 -49.67
C GLY A 617 -33.37 -3.34 -48.52
N ALA A 618 -34.44 -3.69 -47.80
CA ALA A 618 -35.35 -4.82 -48.10
C ALA A 618 -34.78 -6.19 -47.66
N GLY A 619 -35.51 -6.87 -46.75
CA GLY A 619 -35.36 -8.30 -46.52
C GLY A 619 -35.39 -8.74 -45.05
N ASN A 620 -36.59 -8.89 -44.51
CA ASN A 620 -36.86 -9.86 -43.43
C ASN A 620 -37.43 -11.12 -44.12
N PRO A 621 -37.15 -12.34 -43.64
CA PRO A 621 -38.22 -12.99 -42.89
C PRO A 621 -37.75 -13.80 -41.67
N THR A 622 -38.78 -14.05 -40.86
CA THR A 622 -38.91 -14.64 -39.54
C THR A 622 -38.88 -16.17 -39.49
N LYS A 623 -38.71 -16.66 -38.24
CA LYS A 623 -39.33 -17.83 -37.55
C LYS A 623 -38.32 -18.90 -37.13
N HIS A 624 -38.02 -18.99 -35.84
CA HIS A 624 -38.75 -19.63 -34.73
C HIS A 624 -38.39 -21.10 -34.55
N GLY A 625 -37.91 -21.37 -33.33
CA GLY A 625 -37.67 -22.65 -32.68
C GLY A 625 -37.11 -22.32 -31.31
#